data_AF-F4GR58-F1
#
_entry.id   AF-F4GR58-F1
#
_cell.length_a   1.000
_cell.length_b   1.000
_cell.length_c   1.000
_cell.angle_alpha   90.00
_cell.angle_beta   90.00
_cell.angle_gamma   90.00
#
_symmetry.space_group_name_H-M   'P 1'
#
loop_
_entity.id
_entity.type
_entity.pdbx_description
1 polymer ?
#
loop_
_entity_poly.entity_id
_entity_poly.type
_entity_poly.pdbx_seq_one_letter_code
_entity_poly.pdbx_strand_id
1 'polypeptide(L)'
;MLTEIQDVAGELGTQGRIGQELRDNEWLASLRGRLAVPGGSSQVDMPSYFSWQIKSPDVRMHDLHQWVKPFLPLYKGLALILRVLRDSGDVVDVMARQGAYQEMLGGKVFQLLRVWVDTALNIFPEMSANKYVIWVRFAAQDPELKPQPVTRDVAFKLARCNV
;
A
#
# COMPACT_ATOMS: atom_id res chain seq x y z
N MET A 1 -11.77 -18.80 -9.68
CA MET A 1 -10.43 -18.49 -9.16
C MET A 1 -9.33 -18.86 -10.16
N LEU A 2 -9.18 -20.13 -10.58
CA LEU A 2 -8.13 -20.50 -11.56
C LEU A 2 -8.26 -19.76 -12.91
N THR A 3 -9.47 -19.67 -13.46
CA THR A 3 -9.75 -18.90 -14.69
C THR A 3 -9.39 -17.43 -14.54
N GLU A 4 -9.78 -16.81 -13.42
CA GLU A 4 -9.47 -15.40 -13.12
C GLU A 4 -7.95 -15.15 -13.02
N ILE A 5 -7.18 -16.10 -12.45
CA ILE A 5 -5.71 -16.03 -12.42
C ILE A 5 -5.15 -16.11 -13.84
N GLN A 6 -5.66 -17.02 -14.67
CA GLN A 6 -5.21 -17.18 -16.06
C GLN A 6 -5.50 -15.92 -16.90
N ASP A 7 -6.70 -15.35 -16.75
CA ASP A 7 -7.11 -14.14 -17.47
C ASP A 7 -6.21 -12.95 -17.10
N VAL A 8 -6.03 -12.71 -15.79
CA VAL A 8 -5.19 -11.63 -15.29
C VAL A 8 -3.73 -11.83 -15.68
N ALA A 9 -3.20 -13.06 -15.57
CA ALA A 9 -1.84 -13.36 -16.00
C ALA A 9 -1.64 -13.15 -17.51
N GLY A 10 -2.63 -13.49 -18.33
CA GLY A 10 -2.62 -13.23 -19.78
C GLY A 10 -2.63 -11.73 -20.09
N GLU A 11 -3.49 -10.96 -19.43
CA GLU A 11 -3.52 -9.49 -19.57
C GLU A 11 -2.20 -8.83 -19.14
N LEU A 12 -1.58 -9.27 -18.04
CA LEU A 12 -0.26 -8.76 -17.62
C LEU A 12 0.85 -9.18 -18.58
N GLY A 13 0.85 -10.44 -19.03
CA GLY A 13 1.93 -11.01 -19.85
C GLY A 13 1.98 -10.44 -21.28
N THR A 14 0.84 -9.99 -21.80
CA THR A 14 0.76 -9.30 -23.10
C THR A 14 1.10 -7.82 -23.00
N GLN A 15 1.24 -7.29 -21.79
CA GLN A 15 1.54 -5.89 -21.58
C GLN A 15 3.02 -5.59 -21.88
N GLY A 16 3.27 -4.54 -22.66
CA GLY A 16 4.61 -3.97 -22.79
C GLY A 16 5.11 -3.37 -21.47
N ARG A 17 6.16 -2.54 -21.53
CA ARG A 17 6.67 -1.86 -20.33
C ARG A 17 5.55 -1.04 -19.67
N ILE A 18 5.18 -1.39 -18.45
CA ILE A 18 4.10 -0.73 -17.70
C ILE A 18 4.33 0.79 -17.65
N GLY A 19 3.30 1.56 -18.02
CA GLY A 19 3.33 3.03 -18.00
C GLY A 19 4.27 3.67 -19.04
N GLN A 20 4.71 2.95 -20.08
CA GLN A 20 5.60 3.50 -21.11
C GLN A 20 4.95 4.68 -21.84
N GLU A 21 3.67 4.57 -22.20
CA GLU A 21 2.92 5.66 -22.84
C GLU A 21 2.93 6.97 -22.04
N LEU A 22 2.95 6.89 -20.71
CA LEU A 22 3.02 8.09 -19.86
C LEU A 22 4.45 8.63 -19.77
N ARG A 23 5.46 7.76 -19.83
CA ARG A 23 6.87 8.19 -19.88
C ARG A 23 7.19 8.87 -21.21
N ASP A 24 6.55 8.45 -22.29
CA ASP A 24 6.70 9.02 -23.63
C ASP A 24 5.81 10.26 -23.84
N ASN A 25 4.89 10.55 -22.92
CA ASN A 25 4.10 11.78 -22.94
C ASN A 25 4.96 12.96 -22.47
N GLU A 26 5.42 13.77 -23.43
CA GLU A 26 6.29 14.93 -23.19
C GLU A 26 5.71 15.92 -22.19
N TRP A 27 4.39 16.16 -22.24
CA TRP A 27 3.74 17.09 -21.33
C TRP A 27 3.77 16.54 -19.89
N LEU A 28 3.35 15.29 -19.65
CA LEU A 28 3.44 14.65 -18.33
C LEU A 28 4.89 14.59 -17.82
N ALA A 29 5.85 14.28 -18.70
CA ALA A 29 7.26 14.28 -18.36
C ALA A 29 7.75 15.67 -17.92
N SER A 30 7.30 16.74 -18.59
CA SER A 30 7.63 18.12 -18.21
C SER A 30 7.07 18.51 -16.83
N LEU A 31 5.90 17.99 -16.46
CA LEU A 31 5.28 18.28 -15.17
C LEU A 31 6.05 17.62 -14.01
N ARG A 32 6.52 16.37 -14.21
CA ARG A 32 7.17 15.56 -13.17
C ARG A 32 8.38 16.27 -12.54
N GLY A 33 9.19 16.96 -13.35
CA GLY A 33 10.37 17.68 -12.85
C GLY A 33 10.01 18.87 -11.96
N ARG A 34 8.93 19.58 -12.29
CA ARG A 34 8.45 20.74 -11.52
C ARG A 34 7.76 20.34 -10.22
N LEU A 35 6.97 19.27 -10.24
CA LEU A 35 6.29 18.73 -9.05
C LEU A 35 7.26 18.24 -7.97
N ALA A 36 8.48 17.84 -8.34
CA ALA A 36 9.52 17.44 -7.39
C ALA A 36 10.17 18.63 -6.67
N VAL A 37 10.00 19.86 -7.16
CA VAL A 37 10.54 21.08 -6.54
C VAL A 37 9.54 21.60 -5.51
N PRO A 38 9.95 21.81 -4.24
CA PRO A 38 9.11 22.47 -3.26
C PRO A 38 8.60 23.82 -3.78
N GLY A 39 7.28 24.01 -3.81
CA GLY A 39 6.65 25.22 -4.35
C GLY A 39 6.56 25.29 -5.88
N GLY A 40 7.17 24.35 -6.62
CA GLY A 40 7.19 24.33 -8.08
C GLY A 40 5.87 23.97 -8.76
N SER A 41 4.80 23.76 -7.99
CA SER A 41 3.45 23.47 -8.46
C SER A 41 2.54 24.70 -8.58
N SER A 42 3.10 25.91 -8.43
CA SER A 42 2.35 27.15 -8.61
C SER A 42 1.87 27.32 -10.05
N GLN A 43 0.80 28.09 -10.26
CA GLN A 43 0.28 28.37 -11.60
C GLN A 43 1.29 29.15 -12.47
N VAL A 44 2.18 29.93 -11.84
CA VAL A 44 3.24 30.69 -12.52
C VAL A 44 4.36 29.76 -12.97
N ASP A 45 4.70 28.74 -12.17
CA ASP A 45 5.76 27.78 -12.48
C ASP A 45 5.30 26.67 -13.45
N MET A 46 4.00 26.36 -13.46
CA MET A 46 3.38 25.33 -14.30
C MET A 46 2.12 25.84 -15.02
N PRO A 47 2.24 26.86 -15.89
CA PRO A 47 1.08 27.47 -16.56
C PRO A 47 0.35 26.49 -17.50
N SER A 48 1.08 25.55 -18.11
CA SER A 48 0.47 24.50 -18.95
C SER A 48 -0.36 23.50 -18.13
N TYR A 49 0.04 23.24 -16.88
CA TYR A 49 -0.74 22.41 -15.96
C TYR A 49 -2.01 23.13 -15.51
N PHE A 50 -1.91 24.41 -15.15
CA PHE A 50 -3.08 25.23 -14.82
C PHE A 50 -4.07 25.31 -15.99
N SER A 51 -3.57 25.49 -17.22
CA SER A 51 -4.39 25.46 -18.44
C SER A 51 -5.15 24.13 -18.60
N TRP A 52 -4.52 23.00 -18.27
CA TRP A 52 -5.22 21.71 -18.24
C TRP A 52 -6.28 21.63 -17.13
N GLN A 53 -6.00 22.18 -15.94
CA GLN A 53 -6.93 22.16 -14.80
C GLN A 53 -8.24 22.91 -15.04
N ILE A 54 -8.21 23.98 -15.85
CA ILE A 54 -9.40 24.78 -16.19
C ILE A 54 -10.22 24.21 -17.35
N LYS A 55 -9.78 23.11 -17.97
CA LYS A 55 -10.60 22.37 -18.95
C LYS A 55 -11.85 21.82 -18.28
N SER A 56 -12.89 21.55 -19.09
CA SER A 56 -14.13 20.95 -18.58
C SER A 56 -13.84 19.61 -17.86
N PRO A 57 -14.68 19.23 -16.87
CA PRO A 57 -14.53 17.96 -16.17
C PRO A 57 -14.45 16.75 -17.12
N ASP A 58 -15.24 16.74 -18.19
CA ASP A 58 -15.27 15.63 -19.15
C ASP A 58 -13.93 15.44 -19.88
N VAL A 59 -13.29 16.54 -20.30
CA VAL A 59 -11.98 16.47 -20.97
C VAL A 59 -10.92 15.98 -19.99
N ARG A 60 -10.91 16.50 -18.76
CA ARG A 60 -9.95 16.03 -17.74
C ARG A 60 -10.16 14.56 -17.39
N MET A 61 -11.41 14.11 -17.29
CA MET A 61 -11.75 12.72 -17.02
C MET A 61 -11.29 11.80 -18.15
N HIS A 62 -11.51 12.21 -19.41
CA HIS A 62 -11.01 11.48 -20.57
C HIS A 62 -9.49 11.31 -20.53
N ASP A 63 -8.76 12.42 -20.33
CA ASP A 63 -7.29 12.41 -20.23
C ASP A 63 -6.81 11.47 -19.10
N LEU A 64 -7.41 11.57 -17.90
CA LEU A 64 -7.10 10.72 -16.76
C LEU A 64 -7.37 9.23 -17.04
N HIS A 65 -8.49 8.91 -17.69
CA HIS A 65 -8.79 7.52 -18.08
C HIS A 65 -7.74 6.96 -19.04
N GLN A 66 -7.31 7.75 -20.03
CA GLN A 66 -6.24 7.33 -20.94
C GLN A 66 -4.94 7.09 -20.18
N TRP A 67 -4.57 7.96 -19.24
CA TRP A 67 -3.33 7.80 -18.46
C TRP A 67 -3.39 6.66 -17.44
N VAL A 68 -4.56 6.33 -16.89
CA VAL A 68 -4.70 5.22 -15.93
C VAL A 68 -4.80 3.87 -16.64
N LYS A 69 -5.36 3.83 -17.86
CA LYS A 69 -5.63 2.58 -18.60
C LYS A 69 -4.42 1.65 -18.70
N PRO A 70 -3.18 2.11 -18.98
CA PRO A 70 -2.00 1.24 -18.99
C PRO A 70 -1.68 0.61 -17.64
N PHE A 71 -2.22 1.06 -16.52
CA PHE A 71 -1.97 0.44 -15.21
C PHE A 71 -3.04 -0.58 -14.82
N LEU A 72 -4.13 -0.69 -15.58
CA LEU A 72 -5.25 -1.58 -15.23
C LEU A 72 -4.89 -3.06 -15.17
N PRO A 73 -4.09 -3.64 -16.11
CA PRO A 73 -3.69 -5.04 -15.97
C PRO A 73 -2.87 -5.25 -14.69
N LEU A 74 -1.84 -4.44 -14.46
CA LEU A 74 -1.06 -4.48 -13.22
C LEU A 74 -1.95 -4.36 -11.97
N TYR A 75 -2.89 -3.41 -11.96
CA TYR A 75 -3.83 -3.23 -10.86
C TYR A 75 -4.65 -4.50 -10.59
N LYS A 76 -5.23 -5.11 -11.63
CA LYS A 76 -5.98 -6.37 -11.50
C LYS A 76 -5.10 -7.49 -10.95
N GLY A 77 -3.86 -7.60 -11.44
CA GLY A 77 -2.84 -8.53 -10.94
C GLY A 77 -2.58 -8.38 -9.45
N LEU A 78 -2.24 -7.16 -9.04
CA LEU A 78 -1.96 -6.83 -7.64
C LEU A 78 -3.19 -7.04 -6.75
N ALA A 79 -4.36 -6.62 -7.19
CA ALA A 79 -5.60 -6.79 -6.44
C ALA A 79 -5.92 -8.28 -6.21
N LEU A 80 -5.78 -9.11 -7.26
CA LEU A 80 -6.01 -10.54 -7.19
C LEU A 80 -5.02 -11.24 -6.25
N ILE A 81 -3.71 -11.02 -6.45
CA ILE A 81 -2.70 -11.71 -5.63
C ILE A 81 -2.76 -11.26 -4.16
N LEU A 82 -3.02 -9.96 -3.90
CA LEU A 82 -3.17 -9.47 -2.54
C LEU A 82 -4.45 -9.99 -1.86
N ARG A 83 -5.52 -10.26 -2.63
CA ARG A 83 -6.72 -10.93 -2.11
C ARG A 83 -6.39 -12.36 -1.70
N VAL A 84 -5.84 -13.16 -2.62
CA VAL A 84 -5.43 -14.55 -2.37
C VAL A 84 -4.47 -14.65 -1.18
N LEU A 85 -3.47 -13.77 -1.12
CA LEU A 85 -2.52 -13.71 -0.01
C LEU A 85 -3.21 -13.39 1.33
N ARG A 86 -4.11 -12.41 1.36
CA ARG A 86 -4.81 -12.05 2.60
C ARG A 86 -5.77 -13.14 3.08
N ASP A 87 -6.31 -13.93 2.16
CA ASP A 87 -7.25 -15.02 2.45
C ASP A 87 -6.53 -16.32 2.87
N SER A 88 -5.22 -16.45 2.62
CA SER A 88 -4.47 -17.67 2.94
C SER A 88 -4.00 -17.75 4.40
N GLY A 89 -4.02 -16.64 5.14
CA GLY A 89 -3.56 -16.59 6.53
C GLY A 89 -4.69 -16.71 7.53
N ASP A 90 -4.59 -17.68 8.44
CA ASP A 90 -5.52 -17.82 9.55
C ASP A 90 -5.40 -16.62 10.51
N VAL A 91 -6.54 -16.01 10.81
CA VAL A 91 -6.64 -14.96 11.82
C VAL A 91 -6.74 -15.61 13.19
N VAL A 92 -5.76 -15.35 14.05
CA VAL A 92 -5.71 -15.86 15.42
C VAL A 92 -5.81 -14.72 16.43
N ASP A 93 -6.52 -14.97 17.53
CA ASP A 93 -6.53 -14.08 18.68
C ASP A 93 -5.25 -14.31 19.51
N VAL A 94 -4.57 -13.21 19.85
CA VAL A 94 -3.27 -13.23 20.52
C VAL A 94 -3.25 -12.19 21.64
N MET A 95 -2.43 -12.44 22.65
CA MET A 95 -2.17 -11.50 23.73
C MET A 95 -0.71 -11.04 23.68
N ALA A 96 -0.49 -9.73 23.53
CA ALA A 96 0.81 -9.11 23.78
C ALA A 96 0.93 -8.83 25.27
N ARG A 97 1.87 -9.51 25.94
CA ARG A 97 2.11 -9.35 27.37
C ARG A 97 2.98 -8.12 27.59
N GLN A 98 2.58 -7.26 28.53
CA GLN A 98 3.29 -5.99 28.79
C GLN A 98 3.53 -5.19 27.50
N GLY A 99 2.51 -5.13 26.63
CA GLY A 99 2.54 -4.43 25.34
C GLY A 99 3.47 -5.00 24.28
N ALA A 100 4.04 -6.20 24.47
CA ALA A 100 4.90 -6.84 23.49
C ALA A 100 4.49 -8.27 23.17
N TYR A 101 4.67 -8.66 21.91
CA TYR A 101 4.49 -10.02 21.43
C TYR A 101 5.67 -10.42 20.56
N GLN A 102 6.16 -11.64 20.76
CA GLN A 102 7.21 -12.23 19.97
C GLN A 102 6.83 -13.67 19.61
N GLU A 103 7.08 -14.03 18.35
CA GLU A 103 6.97 -15.41 17.90
C GLU A 103 8.20 -15.83 17.12
N MET A 104 8.76 -16.98 17.46
CA MET A 104 9.84 -17.61 16.70
C MET A 104 9.24 -18.40 15.53
N LEU A 105 9.65 -18.08 14.31
CA LEU A 105 9.15 -18.71 13.09
C LEU A 105 9.93 -19.97 12.66
N GLY A 106 11.11 -20.20 13.24
CA GLY A 106 11.91 -21.39 12.93
C GLY A 106 12.34 -21.51 11.46
N GLY A 107 12.47 -20.39 10.75
CA GLY A 107 12.83 -20.37 9.32
C GLY A 107 11.63 -20.35 8.36
N LYS A 108 10.38 -20.45 8.86
CA LYS A 108 9.19 -20.31 8.02
C LYS A 108 9.12 -18.90 7.43
N VAL A 109 8.77 -18.82 6.15
CA VAL A 109 8.63 -17.57 5.40
C VAL A 109 7.16 -17.29 5.17
N PHE A 110 6.77 -16.04 5.39
CA PHE A 110 5.45 -15.49 5.06
C PHE A 110 5.67 -14.23 4.24
N GLN A 111 4.81 -13.96 3.26
CA GLN A 111 4.93 -12.75 2.43
C GLN A 111 4.17 -11.55 3.02
N LEU A 112 3.22 -11.77 3.94
CA LEU A 112 2.47 -10.69 4.59
C LEU A 112 2.13 -11.03 6.05
N LEU A 113 2.32 -10.05 6.94
CA LEU A 113 1.86 -10.08 8.33
C LEU A 113 0.73 -9.07 8.48
N ARG A 114 -0.39 -9.49 9.09
CA ARG A 114 -1.54 -8.61 9.35
C ARG A 114 -1.81 -8.57 10.84
N VAL A 115 -1.97 -7.37 11.39
CA VAL A 115 -2.32 -7.11 12.79
C VAL A 115 -3.57 -6.26 12.83
N TRP A 116 -4.53 -6.64 13.67
CA TRP A 116 -5.72 -5.84 13.95
C TRP A 116 -5.70 -5.44 15.41
N VAL A 117 -5.92 -4.16 15.63
CA VAL A 117 -5.88 -3.52 16.95
C VAL A 117 -7.21 -2.82 17.15
N ASP A 118 -7.79 -2.95 18.34
CA ASP A 118 -8.99 -2.22 18.70
C ASP A 118 -8.69 -0.71 18.78
N THR A 119 -9.39 0.07 17.97
CA THR A 119 -9.23 1.53 17.91
C THR A 119 -9.60 2.21 19.22
N ALA A 120 -10.46 1.61 20.05
CA ALA A 120 -10.83 2.16 21.35
C ALA A 120 -9.66 2.18 22.34
N LEU A 121 -8.61 1.41 22.10
CA LEU A 121 -7.43 1.34 22.96
C LEU A 121 -6.50 2.55 22.78
N ASN A 122 -6.63 3.33 21.70
CA ASN A 122 -5.76 4.47 21.36
C ASN A 122 -4.27 4.10 21.36
N ILE A 123 -3.94 2.93 20.82
CA ILE A 123 -2.58 2.41 20.66
C ILE A 123 -2.33 2.04 19.19
N PHE A 124 -1.06 1.94 18.81
CA PHE A 124 -0.63 1.47 17.50
C PHE A 124 0.47 0.41 17.63
N PRO A 125 0.57 -0.53 16.67
CA PRO A 125 1.61 -1.52 16.65
C PRO A 125 2.86 -1.04 15.89
N GLU A 126 4.02 -1.18 16.49
CA GLU A 126 5.32 -1.14 15.83
C GLU A 126 5.77 -2.59 15.58
N MET A 127 5.98 -2.93 14.31
CA MET A 127 6.15 -4.32 13.88
C MET A 127 7.47 -4.52 13.15
N SER A 128 8.14 -5.63 13.44
CA SER A 128 9.24 -6.14 12.64
C SER A 128 9.09 -7.65 12.47
N ALA A 129 9.46 -8.16 11.30
CA ALA A 129 9.39 -9.58 11.03
C ALA A 129 10.48 -10.00 10.04
N ASN A 130 11.03 -11.18 10.26
CA ASN A 130 11.90 -11.89 9.32
C ASN A 130 11.61 -13.39 9.41
N LYS A 131 12.31 -14.22 8.64
CA LYS A 131 12.11 -15.69 8.64
C LYS A 131 12.36 -16.38 9.98
N TYR A 132 12.98 -15.72 10.95
CA TYR A 132 13.29 -16.29 12.27
C TYR A 132 12.33 -15.82 13.35
N VAL A 133 11.86 -14.57 13.28
CA VAL A 133 11.07 -13.97 14.37
C VAL A 133 10.08 -12.93 13.84
N ILE A 134 8.87 -12.95 14.42
CA ILE A 134 7.90 -11.86 14.39
C ILE A 134 7.96 -11.12 15.71
N TRP A 135 7.86 -9.80 15.64
CA TRP A 135 7.86 -8.95 16.80
C TRP A 135 6.88 -7.80 16.63
N VAL A 136 6.03 -7.63 17.64
CA VAL A 136 5.00 -6.59 17.69
C VAL A 136 5.09 -5.91 19.05
N ARG A 137 5.33 -4.60 19.07
CA ARG A 137 5.26 -3.77 20.26
C ARG A 137 4.16 -2.74 20.12
N PHE A 138 3.42 -2.50 21.18
CA PHE A 138 2.37 -1.51 21.20
C PHE A 138 2.84 -0.23 21.87
N ALA A 139 2.52 0.90 21.26
CA ALA A 139 2.74 2.22 21.80
C ALA A 139 1.45 3.04 21.77
N ALA A 140 1.33 3.99 22.70
CA ALA A 140 0.34 5.07 22.66
C ALA A 140 1.04 6.39 22.30
N GLN A 141 0.30 7.42 21.96
CA GLN A 141 0.85 8.77 21.82
C GLN A 141 0.68 9.55 23.13
N ASP A 142 1.71 10.29 23.54
CA ASP A 142 1.58 11.34 24.56
C ASP A 142 0.99 12.64 23.96
N PRO A 143 0.73 13.68 24.77
CA PRO A 143 0.20 14.96 24.29
C PRO A 143 1.07 15.65 23.22
N GLU A 144 2.37 15.37 23.19
CA GLU A 144 3.32 15.85 22.18
C GLU A 144 3.46 14.90 20.98
N LEU A 145 2.54 13.93 20.83
CA LEU A 145 2.48 12.93 19.78
C LEU A 145 3.66 11.94 19.76
N LYS A 146 4.45 11.85 20.84
CA LYS A 146 5.57 10.93 20.92
C LYS A 146 5.10 9.52 21.31
N PRO A 147 5.73 8.47 20.75
CA PRO A 147 5.43 7.08 21.09
C PRO A 147 5.83 6.77 22.55
N GLN A 148 4.87 6.28 23.33
CA GLN A 148 5.08 5.79 24.69
C GLN A 148 4.76 4.29 24.76
N PRO A 149 5.66 3.46 25.29
CA PRO A 149 5.45 2.02 25.33
C PRO A 149 4.26 1.66 26.21
N VAL A 150 3.39 0.79 25.70
CA VAL A 150 2.28 0.24 26.47
C VAL A 150 2.84 -0.83 27.41
N THR A 151 2.53 -0.73 28.71
CA THR A 151 3.03 -1.68 29.73
C THR A 151 1.97 -2.65 30.24
N ARG A 152 0.74 -2.52 29.74
CA ARG A 152 -0.38 -3.44 30.02
C ARG A 152 -0.48 -4.52 28.95
N ASP A 153 -1.21 -5.58 29.27
CA ASP A 153 -1.56 -6.59 28.28
C ASP A 153 -2.49 -6.01 27.20
N VAL A 154 -2.26 -6.44 25.95
CA VAL A 154 -3.01 -5.99 24.78
C VAL A 154 -3.49 -7.21 24.01
N ALA A 155 -4.81 -7.41 23.98
CA ALA A 155 -5.45 -8.37 23.09
C ALA A 155 -5.50 -7.81 21.66
N PHE A 156 -5.11 -8.63 20.69
CA PHE A 156 -5.10 -8.24 19.27
C PHE A 156 -5.27 -9.47 18.39
N LYS A 157 -5.54 -9.26 17.09
CA LYS A 157 -5.57 -10.35 16.11
C LYS A 157 -4.34 -10.30 15.21
N LEU A 158 -3.89 -11.46 14.79
CA LEU A 158 -2.69 -11.63 13.96
C LEU A 158 -2.96 -12.66 12.86
N ALA A 159 -2.50 -12.42 11.65
CA ALA A 159 -2.50 -13.42 10.57
C ALA A 159 -1.16 -13.41 9.83
N ARG A 160 -0.67 -14.60 9.51
CA ARG A 160 0.56 -14.84 8.75
C ARG A 160 0.15 -15.39 7.40
N CYS A 161 0.33 -14.60 6.36
CA CYS A 161 -0.20 -14.86 5.03
C CYS A 161 0.91 -15.39 4.13
N ASN A 162 0.64 -16.51 3.44
CA ASN A 162 1.55 -17.09 2.46
C ASN A 162 0.78 -17.69 1.28
N VAL A 163 1.21 -17.42 0.04
CA VAL A 163 0.70 -18.06 -1.20
C VAL A 163 1.80 -18.92 -1.81
#